data_AF-A0A9E6VMN3-F1
#
_entry.id   AF-A0A9E6VMN3-F1
#
_cell.length_a   1.000
_cell.length_b   1.000
_cell.length_c   1.000
_cell.angle_alpha   90.00
_cell.angle_beta   90.00
_cell.angle_gamma   90.00
#
_symmetry.space_group_name_H-M   'P 1'
#
loop_
_entity.id
_entity.type
_entity.pdbx_description
1 polymer ?
#
loop_
_entity_poly.entity_id
_entity_poly.type
_entity_poly.pdbx_seq_one_letter_code
_entity_poly.pdbx_strand_id
1 'polypeptide(L)'
;MSEATYPVETIAKLLMLTPRRVQQLTKDGTIPKGERGRYDLVPAVQGYVKFLKARAIGADTPEGDSNHKTRLLKARADIAEYEAERMAGEVAPVEEIEKTWADMVSRFRQRSLAVAPKAAPMVAVETATEACHEIIETFIHEALAELAATSVDSPAAIAEGDDGGDEDGGTASETEDI
;
A
#
# COMPACT_ATOMS: atom_id res chain seq x y z
N MET A 1 65.04 -2.54 2.21
CA MET A 1 64.69 -2.62 0.77
C MET A 1 64.54 -1.19 0.30
N SER A 2 65.42 -0.73 -0.58
CA SER A 2 65.38 0.64 -1.12
C SER A 2 64.03 0.87 -1.82
N GLU A 3 63.14 1.62 -1.19
CA GLU A 3 61.85 1.98 -1.77
C GLU A 3 62.11 2.93 -2.94
N ALA A 4 61.88 2.46 -4.15
CA ALA A 4 61.95 3.31 -5.33
C ALA A 4 60.78 4.31 -5.23
N THR A 5 61.10 5.54 -4.83
CA THR A 5 60.11 6.61 -4.67
C THR A 5 59.95 7.38 -5.97
N TYR A 6 58.72 7.46 -6.48
CA TYR A 6 58.40 8.04 -7.78
C TYR A 6 57.68 9.39 -7.64
N PRO A 7 57.86 10.32 -8.59
CA PRO A 7 57.13 11.58 -8.58
C PRO A 7 55.64 11.35 -8.91
N VAL A 8 54.78 12.29 -8.49
CA VAL A 8 53.33 12.19 -8.61
C VAL A 8 52.86 11.94 -10.05
N GLU A 9 53.55 12.47 -11.05
CA GLU A 9 53.24 12.29 -12.47
C GLU A 9 53.40 10.85 -12.92
N THR A 10 54.38 10.13 -12.35
CA THR A 10 54.62 8.72 -12.68
C THR A 10 53.55 7.82 -12.07
N ILE A 11 53.20 8.07 -10.81
CA ILE A 11 52.11 7.35 -10.13
C ILE A 11 50.76 7.63 -10.79
N ALA A 12 50.50 8.89 -11.17
CA ALA A 12 49.28 9.29 -11.87
C ALA A 12 49.11 8.52 -13.18
N LYS A 13 50.18 8.41 -13.99
CA LYS A 13 50.15 7.61 -15.22
C LYS A 13 49.91 6.13 -14.94
N LEU A 14 50.57 5.57 -13.92
CA LEU A 14 50.49 4.15 -13.58
C LEU A 14 49.11 3.74 -13.04
N LEU A 15 48.48 4.60 -12.23
CA LEU A 15 47.13 4.38 -11.70
C LEU A 15 46.02 4.84 -12.67
N MET A 16 46.37 5.35 -13.85
CA MET A 16 45.45 5.95 -14.82
C MET A 16 44.59 7.07 -14.22
N LEU A 17 45.22 7.95 -13.42
CA LEU A 17 44.62 9.09 -12.75
C LEU A 17 45.29 10.40 -13.16
N THR A 18 44.64 11.53 -12.85
CA THR A 18 45.29 12.85 -12.93
C THR A 18 46.17 13.08 -11.69
N PRO A 19 47.27 13.85 -11.77
CA PRO A 19 48.10 14.18 -10.61
C PRO A 19 47.29 14.84 -9.48
N ARG A 20 46.32 15.69 -9.84
CA ARG A 20 45.37 16.29 -8.89
C ARG A 20 44.55 15.24 -8.15
N ARG A 21 44.09 14.18 -8.84
CA ARG A 21 43.31 13.10 -8.23
C ARG A 21 44.16 12.24 -7.28
N VAL A 22 45.42 11.98 -7.62
CA VAL A 22 46.36 11.28 -6.72
C VAL A 22 46.59 12.09 -5.44
N GLN A 23 46.77 13.41 -5.54
CA GLN A 23 46.92 14.29 -4.38
C GLN A 23 45.66 14.35 -3.50
N GLN A 24 44.47 14.35 -4.11
CA GLN A 24 43.21 14.25 -3.36
C GLN A 24 43.15 12.94 -2.56
N LEU A 25 43.36 11.80 -3.21
CA LEU A 25 43.36 10.49 -2.55
C LEU A 25 44.45 10.37 -1.46
N THR A 26 45.54 11.12 -1.60
CA THR A 26 46.57 11.23 -0.55
C THR A 26 46.05 12.02 0.66
N LYS A 27 45.35 13.14 0.42
CA LYS A 27 44.72 13.96 1.49
C LYS A 27 43.62 13.19 2.21
N ASP A 28 42.86 12.39 1.47
CA ASP A 28 41.79 11.54 1.98
C ASP A 28 42.32 10.29 2.72
N GLY A 29 43.65 10.14 2.86
CA GLY A 29 44.29 9.04 3.57
C GLY A 29 44.25 7.68 2.84
N THR A 30 43.81 7.66 1.59
CA THR A 30 43.67 6.44 0.78
C THR A 30 45.00 6.01 0.16
N ILE A 31 45.79 6.96 -0.35
CA ILE A 31 47.14 6.71 -0.87
C ILE A 31 48.16 7.19 0.17
N PRO A 32 49.06 6.33 0.68
CA PRO A 32 50.07 6.73 1.65
C PRO A 32 50.97 7.84 1.09
N LYS A 33 51.25 8.85 1.92
CA LYS A 33 52.10 9.99 1.56
C LYS A 33 53.58 9.60 1.73
N GLY A 34 54.37 9.71 0.67
CA GLY A 34 55.83 9.60 0.77
C GLY A 34 56.52 10.94 1.06
N GLU A 35 57.85 10.94 1.08
CA GLU A 35 58.64 12.13 1.38
C GLU A 35 58.65 13.14 0.21
N ARG A 36 58.51 14.44 0.53
CA ARG A 36 58.69 15.59 -0.38
C ARG A 36 57.97 15.46 -1.75
N GLY A 37 56.72 15.01 -1.75
CA GLY A 37 55.90 14.93 -2.97
C GLY A 37 56.23 13.74 -3.87
N ARG A 38 56.99 12.77 -3.35
CA ARG A 38 57.21 11.47 -3.96
C ARG A 38 56.39 10.40 -3.24
N TYR A 39 56.18 9.28 -3.93
CA TYR A 39 55.32 8.20 -3.50
C TYR A 39 56.00 6.85 -3.69
N ASP A 40 55.80 5.95 -2.73
CA ASP A 40 56.22 4.56 -2.87
C ASP A 40 55.20 3.81 -3.71
N LEU A 41 55.71 3.10 -4.73
CA LEU A 41 54.86 2.47 -5.74
C LEU A 41 53.93 1.41 -5.13
N VAL A 42 54.47 0.53 -4.27
CA VAL A 42 53.73 -0.61 -3.71
C VAL A 42 52.60 -0.13 -2.78
N PRO A 43 52.84 0.74 -1.78
CA PRO A 43 51.77 1.25 -0.93
C PRO A 43 50.73 2.08 -1.69
N ALA A 44 51.13 2.85 -2.71
CA ALA A 44 50.20 3.65 -3.50
C ALA A 44 49.23 2.80 -4.32
N VAL A 45 49.73 1.74 -4.98
CA VAL A 45 48.89 0.80 -5.73
C VAL A 45 47.95 0.04 -4.79
N GLN A 46 48.45 -0.47 -3.67
CA GLN A 46 47.62 -1.20 -2.70
C GLN A 46 46.50 -0.33 -2.12
N GLY A 47 46.80 0.93 -1.76
CA GLY A 47 45.82 1.90 -1.28
C GLY A 47 44.72 2.16 -2.32
N TYR A 48 45.12 2.34 -3.59
CA TYR A 48 44.16 2.56 -4.67
C TYR A 48 43.29 1.32 -4.97
N VAL A 49 43.87 0.11 -4.97
CA VAL A 49 43.09 -1.14 -5.13
C VAL A 49 42.09 -1.32 -3.99
N LYS A 50 42.48 -1.00 -2.75
CA LYS A 50 41.57 -1.06 -1.59
C LYS A 50 40.42 -0.07 -1.75
N PHE A 51 40.69 1.14 -2.24
CA PHE A 51 39.66 2.13 -2.55
C PHE A 51 38.68 1.67 -3.62
N LEU A 52 39.17 1.06 -4.70
CA LEU A 52 38.29 0.51 -5.74
C LEU A 52 37.41 -0.62 -5.20
N LYS A 53 37.96 -1.51 -4.37
CA LYS A 53 37.19 -2.58 -3.71
C LYS A 53 36.14 -2.03 -2.76
N ALA A 54 36.50 -1.05 -1.92
CA ALA A 54 35.55 -0.41 -1.01
C ALA A 54 34.44 0.32 -1.77
N ARG A 55 34.76 0.97 -2.89
CA ARG A 55 33.77 1.60 -3.76
C ARG A 55 32.89 0.60 -4.50
N ALA A 56 33.41 -0.56 -4.92
CA ALA A 56 32.60 -1.60 -5.52
C ALA A 56 31.62 -2.19 -4.50
N ILE A 57 32.06 -2.41 -3.25
CA ILE A 57 31.20 -2.89 -2.16
C ILE A 57 30.16 -1.83 -1.75
N GLY A 58 30.51 -0.54 -1.75
CA GLY A 58 29.60 0.56 -1.44
C GLY A 58 28.79 1.10 -2.63
N ALA A 59 29.07 0.68 -3.86
CA ALA A 59 28.26 1.02 -5.04
C ALA A 59 27.03 0.11 -5.16
N ASP A 60 27.06 -1.05 -4.51
CA ASP A 60 25.94 -1.99 -4.40
C ASP A 60 25.05 -1.74 -3.17
N THR A 61 25.24 -0.64 -2.43
CA THR A 61 24.34 -0.25 -1.34
C THR A 61 23.49 0.99 -1.68
N PRO A 62 22.42 0.83 -2.48
CA PRO A 62 21.23 1.66 -2.34
C PRO A 62 20.45 1.20 -1.09
N GLU A 63 21.08 1.14 0.08
CA GLU A 63 20.47 0.65 1.33
C GLU A 63 19.31 1.54 1.81
N GLY A 64 19.26 2.80 1.38
CA GLY A 64 18.08 3.65 1.57
C GLY A 64 17.03 3.41 0.49
N ASP A 65 17.44 3.54 -0.77
CA ASP A 65 16.51 3.65 -1.90
C ASP A 65 15.86 2.32 -2.31
N SER A 66 16.61 1.20 -2.20
CA SER A 66 16.08 -0.14 -2.49
C SER A 66 15.10 -0.61 -1.42
N ASN A 67 15.38 -0.30 -0.15
CA ASN A 67 14.48 -0.63 0.95
C ASN A 67 13.17 0.16 0.88
N HIS A 68 13.21 1.44 0.53
CA HIS A 68 12.01 2.24 0.32
C HIS A 68 11.21 1.78 -0.91
N LYS A 69 11.87 1.50 -2.05
CA LYS A 69 11.21 0.95 -3.25
C LYS A 69 10.59 -0.42 -2.98
N THR A 70 11.29 -1.29 -2.25
CA THR A 70 10.78 -2.62 -1.87
C THR A 70 9.56 -2.52 -0.95
N ARG A 71 9.59 -1.63 0.06
CA ARG A 71 8.45 -1.37 0.94
C ARG A 71 7.25 -0.80 0.20
N LEU A 72 7.49 0.15 -0.72
CA LEU A 72 6.44 0.76 -1.52
C LEU A 72 5.84 -0.22 -2.54
N LEU A 73 6.67 -1.07 -3.16
CA LEU A 73 6.22 -2.12 -4.05
C LEU A 73 5.38 -3.16 -3.31
N LYS A 74 5.81 -3.56 -2.11
CA LYS A 74 5.04 -4.45 -1.25
C LYS A 74 3.69 -3.82 -0.87
N ALA A 75 3.68 -2.58 -0.39
CA ALA A 75 2.43 -1.90 -0.05
C ALA A 75 1.48 -1.76 -1.26
N ARG A 76 2.01 -1.53 -2.46
CA ARG A 76 1.20 -1.52 -3.70
C ARG A 76 0.66 -2.90 -4.05
N ALA A 77 1.44 -3.96 -3.85
CA ALA A 77 0.97 -5.33 -4.05
C ALA A 77 -0.14 -5.67 -3.05
N ASP A 78 0.04 -5.34 -1.77
CA ASP A 78 -0.96 -5.55 -0.71
C ASP A 78 -2.27 -4.80 -1.02
N ILE A 79 -2.20 -3.56 -1.54
CA ILE A 79 -3.38 -2.81 -1.98
C ILE A 79 -4.05 -3.47 -3.18
N ALA A 80 -3.28 -3.92 -4.18
CA ALA A 80 -3.82 -4.57 -5.36
C ALA A 80 -4.49 -5.92 -5.04
N GLU A 81 -3.92 -6.70 -4.11
CA GLU A 81 -4.53 -7.92 -3.59
C GLU A 81 -5.83 -7.61 -2.86
N TYR A 82 -5.82 -6.62 -1.96
CA TYR A 82 -7.03 -6.18 -1.25
C TYR A 82 -8.14 -5.68 -2.19
N GLU A 83 -7.78 -4.93 -3.24
CA GLU A 83 -8.72 -4.47 -4.26
C GLU A 83 -9.29 -5.63 -5.08
N ALA A 84 -8.47 -6.64 -5.40
CA ALA A 84 -8.92 -7.84 -6.09
C ALA A 84 -9.88 -8.68 -5.22
N GLU A 85 -9.58 -8.85 -3.93
CA GLU A 85 -10.46 -9.53 -2.97
C GLU A 85 -11.77 -8.79 -2.74
N ARG A 86 -11.73 -7.45 -2.72
CA ARG A 86 -12.93 -6.60 -2.67
C ARG A 86 -13.79 -6.77 -3.93
N MET A 87 -13.18 -6.78 -5.12
CA MET A 87 -13.87 -7.01 -6.40
C MET A 87 -14.45 -8.42 -6.49
N ALA A 88 -13.80 -9.42 -5.87
CA ALA A 88 -14.32 -10.78 -5.75
C ALA A 88 -15.45 -10.93 -4.72
N GLY A 89 -15.75 -9.87 -3.95
CA GLY A 89 -16.77 -9.89 -2.90
C GLY A 89 -16.35 -10.65 -1.63
N GLU A 90 -15.06 -10.94 -1.46
CA GLU A 90 -14.54 -11.67 -0.29
C GLU A 90 -14.28 -10.73 0.90
N VAL A 91 -14.16 -9.43 0.66
CA VAL A 91 -13.89 -8.42 1.70
C VAL A 91 -14.91 -7.28 1.61
N ALA A 92 -15.59 -7.02 2.73
CA ALA A 92 -16.50 -5.88 2.90
C ALA A 92 -15.92 -4.89 3.92
N PRO A 93 -16.08 -3.57 3.71
CA PRO A 93 -15.63 -2.56 4.65
C PRO A 93 -16.39 -2.67 5.97
N VAL A 94 -15.69 -2.49 7.09
CA VAL A 94 -16.25 -2.68 8.44
C VAL A 94 -17.42 -1.73 8.69
N GLU A 95 -17.32 -0.49 8.22
CA GLU A 95 -18.36 0.53 8.37
C GLU A 95 -19.67 0.11 7.69
N GLU A 96 -19.59 -0.61 6.56
CA GLU A 96 -20.75 -1.08 5.82
C GLU A 96 -21.38 -2.31 6.47
N ILE A 97 -20.55 -3.21 7.02
CA ILE A 97 -21.01 -4.30 7.87
C ILE A 97 -21.76 -3.74 9.07
N GLU A 98 -21.17 -2.77 9.79
CA GLU A 98 -21.79 -2.13 10.96
C GLU A 98 -23.15 -1.52 10.62
N LYS A 99 -23.23 -0.76 9.52
CA LYS A 99 -24.49 -0.16 9.06
C LYS A 99 -25.54 -1.23 8.75
N THR A 100 -25.15 -2.28 8.03
CA THR A 100 -26.04 -3.39 7.65
C THR A 100 -26.60 -4.10 8.89
N TRP A 101 -25.75 -4.39 9.88
CA TRP A 101 -26.18 -4.98 11.15
C TRP A 101 -27.08 -4.05 11.94
N ALA A 102 -26.75 -2.75 12.00
CA ALA A 102 -27.59 -1.76 12.67
C ALA A 102 -28.98 -1.67 12.03
N ASP A 103 -29.07 -1.70 10.70
CA ASP A 103 -30.33 -1.70 9.96
C ASP A 103 -31.12 -2.98 10.22
N MET A 104 -30.48 -4.14 10.24
CA MET A 104 -31.14 -5.42 10.53
C MET A 104 -31.73 -5.44 11.94
N VAL A 105 -30.98 -5.00 12.95
CA VAL A 105 -31.43 -4.92 14.34
C VAL A 105 -32.55 -3.89 14.50
N SER A 106 -32.44 -2.74 13.82
CA SER A 106 -33.48 -1.70 13.84
C SER A 106 -34.81 -2.23 13.26
N ARG A 107 -34.76 -2.93 12.12
CA ARG A 107 -35.95 -3.54 11.49
C ARG A 107 -36.56 -4.61 12.39
N PHE A 108 -35.74 -5.49 12.97
CA PHE A 108 -36.21 -6.49 13.93
C PHE A 108 -36.95 -5.85 15.11
N ARG A 109 -36.38 -4.78 15.69
CA ARG A 109 -37.00 -4.03 16.78
C ARG A 109 -38.35 -3.45 16.36
N GLN A 110 -38.41 -2.81 15.19
CA GLN A 110 -39.65 -2.22 14.68
C GLN A 110 -40.76 -3.27 14.50
N ARG A 111 -40.44 -4.41 13.89
CA ARG A 111 -41.41 -5.51 13.66
C ARG A 111 -41.86 -6.16 14.96
N SER A 112 -40.95 -6.42 15.88
CA SER A 112 -41.27 -6.99 17.20
C SER A 112 -42.23 -6.10 17.98
N LEU A 113 -41.98 -4.78 17.98
CA LEU A 113 -42.86 -3.82 18.65
C LEU A 113 -44.21 -3.63 17.96
N ALA A 114 -44.33 -3.99 16.67
CA ALA A 114 -45.59 -3.90 15.93
C ALA A 114 -46.55 -5.06 16.22
N VAL A 115 -46.07 -6.18 16.77
CA VAL A 115 -46.91 -7.36 17.10
C VAL A 115 -47.99 -7.00 18.11
N ALA A 116 -47.61 -6.42 19.25
CA ALA A 116 -48.54 -6.09 20.33
C ALA A 116 -49.70 -5.15 19.90
N PRO A 117 -49.46 -4.00 19.24
CA PRO A 117 -50.55 -3.12 18.82
C PRO A 117 -51.44 -3.73 17.72
N LYS A 118 -50.93 -4.63 16.88
CA LYS A 118 -51.73 -5.38 15.90
C LYS A 118 -52.60 -6.45 16.58
N ALA A 119 -52.02 -7.23 17.49
CA ALA A 119 -52.69 -8.35 18.15
C ALA A 119 -53.71 -7.90 19.20
N ALA A 120 -53.41 -6.83 19.95
CA ALA A 120 -54.23 -6.36 21.07
C ALA A 120 -55.73 -6.19 20.75
N PRO A 121 -56.16 -5.49 19.68
CA PRO A 121 -57.59 -5.34 19.39
C PRO A 121 -58.29 -6.65 19.01
N MET A 122 -57.58 -7.59 18.37
CA MET A 122 -58.13 -8.90 17.98
C MET A 122 -58.25 -9.83 19.19
N VAL A 123 -57.25 -9.82 20.08
CA VAL A 123 -57.27 -10.57 21.34
C VAL A 123 -58.31 -10.00 22.30
N ALA A 124 -58.53 -8.69 22.32
CA ALA A 124 -59.46 -8.03 23.25
C ALA A 124 -60.92 -8.42 23.04
N VAL A 125 -61.30 -8.84 21.83
CA VAL A 125 -62.67 -9.30 21.51
C VAL A 125 -62.83 -10.81 21.65
N GLU A 126 -61.73 -11.54 21.88
CA GLU A 126 -61.76 -12.99 21.98
C GLU A 126 -61.98 -13.52 23.38
N THR A 127 -62.68 -14.65 23.45
CA THR A 127 -63.06 -15.30 24.73
C THR A 127 -62.38 -16.65 24.94
N ALA A 128 -61.88 -17.26 23.87
CA ALA A 128 -61.15 -18.52 23.93
C ALA A 128 -59.64 -18.27 23.97
N THR A 129 -58.97 -18.80 25.00
CA THR A 129 -57.51 -18.67 25.15
C THR A 129 -56.74 -19.22 23.94
N GLU A 130 -57.22 -20.30 23.33
CA GLU A 130 -56.59 -20.93 22.17
C GLU A 130 -56.64 -20.02 20.94
N ALA A 131 -57.77 -19.35 20.70
CA ALA A 131 -57.89 -18.34 19.64
C ALA A 131 -56.96 -17.15 19.88
N CYS A 132 -56.82 -16.69 21.12
CA CYS A 132 -55.86 -15.63 21.46
C CYS A 132 -54.41 -16.04 21.17
N HIS A 133 -54.05 -17.30 21.45
CA HIS A 133 -52.72 -17.84 21.16
C HIS A 133 -52.46 -17.87 19.65
N GLU A 134 -53.39 -18.41 18.87
CA GLU A 134 -53.28 -18.48 17.40
C GLU A 134 -53.11 -17.10 16.77
N ILE A 135 -53.83 -16.09 17.25
CA ILE A 135 -53.71 -14.70 16.77
C ILE A 135 -52.29 -14.17 17.02
N ILE A 136 -51.78 -14.31 18.24
CA ILE A 136 -50.44 -13.82 18.61
C ILE A 136 -49.36 -14.57 17.81
N GLU A 137 -49.48 -15.89 17.71
CA GLU A 137 -48.55 -16.73 16.98
C GLU A 137 -48.52 -16.39 15.48
N THR A 138 -49.68 -16.09 14.89
CA THR A 138 -49.78 -15.62 13.50
C THR A 138 -48.98 -14.33 13.29
N PHE A 139 -49.15 -13.34 14.16
CA PHE A 139 -48.42 -12.07 14.03
C PHE A 139 -46.91 -12.20 14.29
N ILE A 140 -46.50 -13.10 15.19
CA ILE A 140 -45.08 -13.40 15.40
C ILE A 140 -44.49 -14.03 14.14
N HIS A 141 -45.15 -15.03 13.56
CA HIS A 141 -44.67 -15.68 12.35
C HIS A 141 -44.67 -14.74 11.14
N GLU A 142 -45.66 -13.85 11.01
CA GLU A 142 -45.67 -12.78 9.99
C GLU A 142 -44.44 -11.87 10.16
N ALA A 143 -44.19 -11.37 11.38
CA ALA A 143 -43.05 -10.51 11.66
C ALA A 143 -41.69 -11.19 11.40
N LEU A 144 -41.57 -12.48 11.71
CA LEU A 144 -40.37 -13.28 11.44
C LEU A 144 -40.19 -13.56 9.94
N ALA A 145 -41.27 -13.85 9.22
CA ALA A 145 -41.23 -14.06 7.78
C ALA A 145 -40.81 -12.77 7.03
N GLU A 146 -41.33 -11.62 7.44
CA GLU A 146 -40.92 -10.32 6.90
C GLU A 146 -39.45 -9.99 7.19
N LEU A 147 -38.94 -10.37 8.37
CA LEU A 147 -37.52 -10.21 8.70
C LEU A 147 -36.64 -11.10 7.81
N ALA A 148 -37.04 -12.36 7.61
CA ALA A 148 -36.32 -13.30 6.77
C ALA A 148 -36.33 -12.92 5.28
N ALA A 149 -37.42 -12.30 4.81
CA ALA A 149 -37.55 -11.82 3.44
C ALA A 149 -36.79 -10.51 3.17
N THR A 150 -36.28 -9.84 4.21
CA THR A 150 -35.44 -8.66 4.03
C THR A 150 -34.07 -9.12 3.51
N SER A 151 -33.84 -8.99 2.20
CA SER A 151 -32.51 -9.18 1.63
C SER A 151 -31.56 -8.16 2.26
N VAL A 152 -30.49 -8.69 2.87
CA VAL A 152 -29.29 -7.89 3.09
C VAL A 152 -28.67 -7.75 1.72
N ASP A 153 -28.81 -6.57 1.09
CA ASP A 153 -28.05 -6.27 -0.11
C ASP A 153 -26.57 -6.38 0.27
N SER A 154 -25.94 -7.43 -0.24
CA SER A 154 -24.51 -7.60 -0.06
C SER A 154 -23.81 -6.40 -0.69
N PRO A 155 -22.86 -5.76 0.00
CA PRO A 155 -22.04 -4.67 -0.53
C PRO A 155 -21.47 -4.93 -1.93
N ALA A 156 -21.26 -6.21 -2.27
CA ALA A 156 -20.72 -6.63 -3.55
C ALA A 156 -21.61 -6.28 -4.75
N ALA A 157 -22.91 -6.00 -4.57
CA ALA A 157 -23.85 -5.76 -5.67
C ALA A 157 -23.80 -4.33 -6.26
N ILE A 158 -23.01 -3.41 -5.68
CA ILE A 158 -22.96 -1.99 -6.11
C ILE A 158 -21.90 -1.73 -7.21
N ALA A 159 -21.19 -2.76 -7.69
CA ALA A 159 -20.12 -2.60 -8.69
C ALA A 159 -20.57 -2.66 -10.16
N GLU A 160 -21.85 -2.97 -10.44
CA GLU A 160 -22.37 -2.95 -11.82
C GLU A 160 -23.13 -1.65 -12.11
N GLY A 161 -22.41 -0.58 -12.48
CA GLY A 161 -23.09 0.61 -13.00
C GLY A 161 -22.28 1.90 -13.03
N ASP A 162 -21.08 1.90 -13.62
CA ASP A 162 -20.54 3.10 -14.28
C ASP A 162 -19.44 2.69 -15.28
N ASP A 163 -19.84 2.02 -16.36
CA ASP A 163 -19.06 2.00 -17.60
C ASP A 163 -19.56 3.14 -18.48
N GLY A 164 -18.87 4.26 -18.37
CA GLY A 164 -19.07 5.48 -19.15
C GLY A 164 -17.72 6.04 -19.56
N GLY A 165 -16.90 5.22 -20.21
CA GLY A 165 -15.76 5.71 -20.96
C GLY A 165 -16.21 6.63 -22.09
N ASP A 166 -15.56 7.78 -22.21
CA ASP A 166 -15.08 8.27 -23.50
C ASP A 166 -13.88 9.19 -23.26
N GLU A 167 -12.71 8.65 -23.59
CA GLU A 167 -11.57 9.42 -24.05
C GLU A 167 -11.97 10.11 -25.36
N ASP A 168 -11.78 11.42 -25.48
CA ASP A 168 -11.27 11.95 -26.74
C ASP A 168 -10.39 13.17 -26.53
N GLY A 169 -9.26 13.14 -27.24
CA GLY A 169 -8.14 14.04 -27.13
C GLY A 169 -8.40 15.40 -27.75
N GLY A 170 -8.15 16.46 -26.99
CA GLY A 170 -8.01 17.81 -27.51
C GLY A 170 -6.55 18.11 -27.87
N THR A 171 -6.16 17.79 -29.10
CA THR A 171 -4.91 18.26 -29.73
C THR A 171 -4.90 19.79 -29.84
N ALA A 172 -3.71 20.37 -29.70
CA ALA A 172 -3.42 21.79 -29.89
C ALA A 172 -3.89 22.31 -31.26
N SER A 173 -4.50 23.49 -31.27
CA SER A 173 -4.58 24.39 -32.41
C SER A 173 -4.10 25.77 -31.96
N GLU A 174 -2.93 26.18 -32.44
CA GLU A 174 -2.65 27.59 -32.72
C GLU A 174 -3.70 28.09 -33.73
N THR A 175 -4.25 29.28 -33.54
CA THR A 175 -4.16 30.46 -34.44
C THR A 175 -5.23 31.50 -34.09
N GLU A 176 -4.79 32.77 -34.04
CA GLU A 176 -5.55 34.04 -34.18
C GLU A 176 -6.53 34.34 -33.03
N ASP A 177 -6.50 35.49 -32.35
CA ASP A 177 -6.72 36.82 -32.94
C ASP A 177 -6.60 37.94 -31.88
N ILE A 178 -6.29 39.15 -32.36
CA ILE A 178 -6.45 40.52 -31.80
C ILE A 178 -5.43 41.04 -30.77
#